data_AF-A0A8E2RZ65-F1
#
_entry.id   AF-A0A8E2RZ65-F1
#
_cell.length_a   1.000
_cell.length_b   1.000
_cell.length_c   1.000
_cell.angle_alpha   90.00
_cell.angle_beta   90.00
_cell.angle_gamma   90.00
#
_symmetry.space_group_name_H-M   'P 1'
#
loop_
_entity.id
_entity.type
_entity.pdbx_description
1 polymer ?
#
loop_
_entity_poly.entity_id
_entity_poly.type
_entity_poly.pdbx_seq_one_letter_code
_entity_poly.pdbx_strand_id
1 'polypeptide(L)'
;MVRCLVLDDNGMVTDTFSVGTRVVLSCEESSAAGQEIMNVLYQDFEFYRRFMQEGPASVPPVTEFLPKGASLRNSLRLNFDGTSDLLSSGNPLVWLVVAVGSLPAFAQSLLHWLAQLTCREPVWPDNIKRACSAEASTTGLPA
;
A
#
# COMPACT_ATOMS: atom_id res chain seq x y z
N MET A 1 10.02 6.51 -0.21
CA MET A 1 9.87 5.19 0.42
C MET A 1 11.06 4.92 1.31
N VAL A 2 10.78 4.74 2.61
CA VAL A 2 11.79 4.41 3.62
C VAL A 2 11.77 2.91 3.84
N ARG A 3 12.93 2.26 3.84
CA ARG A 3 13.04 0.84 4.17
C ARG A 3 13.19 0.67 5.68
N CYS A 4 12.32 -0.12 6.28
CA CYS A 4 12.31 -0.43 7.69
C CYS A 4 12.81 -1.86 7.92
N LEU A 5 13.56 -2.06 9.00
CA LEU A 5 14.13 -3.35 9.37
C LEU A 5 13.40 -3.86 10.61
N VAL A 6 13.01 -5.13 10.59
CA VAL A 6 12.50 -5.85 11.76
C VAL A 6 13.68 -6.56 12.39
N LEU A 7 13.92 -6.29 13.67
CA LEU A 7 15.02 -6.85 14.44
C LEU A 7 14.49 -7.92 15.40
N ASP A 8 15.27 -8.97 15.63
CA ASP A 8 15.05 -9.89 16.76
C ASP A 8 15.59 -9.32 18.08
N ASP A 9 15.44 -10.09 19.16
CA ASP A 9 15.92 -9.72 20.50
C ASP A 9 17.45 -9.56 20.58
N ASN A 10 18.20 -10.11 19.62
CA ASN A 10 19.66 -9.98 19.52
C ASN A 10 20.09 -8.78 18.64
N GLY A 11 19.13 -8.02 18.11
CA GLY A 11 19.38 -6.90 17.20
C GLY A 11 19.70 -7.33 15.77
N MET A 12 19.46 -8.59 15.40
CA MET A 12 19.69 -9.11 14.05
C MET A 12 18.47 -8.88 13.18
N VAL A 13 18.69 -8.54 11.90
CA VAL A 13 17.61 -8.32 10.94
C VAL A 13 16.94 -9.63 10.60
N THR A 14 15.65 -9.75 10.90
CA THR A 14 14.83 -10.94 10.58
C THR A 14 13.90 -10.70 9.39
N ASP A 15 13.47 -9.46 9.17
CA ASP A 15 12.60 -9.09 8.07
C ASP A 15 12.80 -7.62 7.67
N THR A 16 12.28 -7.24 6.51
CA THR A 16 12.24 -5.84 6.06
C THR A 16 10.88 -5.51 5.48
N PHE A 17 10.33 -4.37 5.87
CA PHE A 17 9.16 -3.78 5.21
C PHE A 17 9.52 -2.38 4.74
N SER A 18 8.61 -1.72 4.04
CA SER A 18 8.86 -0.37 3.55
C SER A 18 7.62 0.48 3.74
N VAL A 19 7.83 1.74 4.05
CA VAL A 19 6.76 2.68 4.39
C VAL A 19 6.91 3.95 3.57
N GLY A 20 5.78 4.56 3.23
CA GLY A 20 5.69 5.85 2.58
C GLY A 20 5.62 5.81 1.07
N THR A 21 5.37 6.98 0.50
CA THR A 21 5.13 7.11 -0.94
C THR A 21 6.45 7.04 -1.71
N ARG A 22 6.43 6.40 -2.88
CA ARG A 22 7.52 6.50 -3.83
C ARG A 22 7.28 7.74 -4.70
N VAL A 23 8.18 8.70 -4.58
CA VAL A 23 8.15 9.94 -5.36
C VAL A 23 9.18 9.84 -6.49
N VAL A 24 8.74 10.08 -7.72
CA VAL A 24 9.60 10.23 -8.90
C VAL A 24 9.15 11.49 -9.62
N LEU A 25 10.05 12.44 -9.78
CA LEU A 25 9.78 13.71 -10.44
C LEU A 25 10.10 13.61 -11.93
N SER A 26 9.17 14.05 -12.77
CA SER A 26 9.41 14.28 -14.21
C SER A 26 9.76 15.73 -14.53
N CYS A 27 9.91 16.58 -13.51
CA CYS A 27 10.18 18.01 -13.59
C CYS A 27 11.21 18.43 -12.52
N GLU A 28 11.74 19.64 -12.65
CA GLU A 28 12.67 20.19 -11.64
C GLU A 28 11.97 20.39 -10.29
N GLU A 29 12.68 20.11 -9.19
CA GLU A 29 12.20 20.31 -7.82
C GLU A 29 11.82 21.76 -7.52
N SER A 30 12.49 22.71 -8.17
CA SER A 30 12.25 24.15 -8.05
C SER A 30 10.97 24.61 -8.76
N SER A 31 10.41 23.80 -9.66
CA SER A 31 9.17 24.12 -10.37
C SER A 31 7.98 24.05 -9.41
N ALA A 32 6.88 24.76 -9.74
CA ALA A 32 5.67 24.72 -8.92
C ALA A 32 5.13 23.30 -8.71
N ALA A 33 5.16 22.46 -9.76
CA ALA A 33 4.77 21.05 -9.67
C ALA A 33 5.76 20.22 -8.85
N GLY A 34 7.07 20.49 -8.99
CA GLY A 34 8.10 19.86 -8.19
C GLY A 34 7.95 20.16 -6.71
N GLN A 35 7.71 21.42 -6.35
CA GLN A 35 7.52 21.85 -4.96
C GLN A 35 6.30 21.20 -4.30
N GLU A 36 5.19 21.04 -5.02
CA GLU A 36 4.00 20.37 -4.49
C GLU A 36 4.28 18.90 -4.17
N ILE A 37 4.99 18.21 -5.06
CA ILE A 37 5.39 16.83 -4.86
C ILE A 37 6.40 16.69 -3.70
N MET A 38 7.34 17.64 -3.59
CA MET A 38 8.28 17.68 -2.48
C MET A 38 7.58 17.96 -1.13
N ASN A 39 6.52 18.76 -1.12
CA ASN A 39 5.69 18.98 0.07
C ASN A 39 5.09 17.67 0.59
N VAL A 40 4.58 16.81 -0.30
CA VAL A 40 4.09 15.47 0.09
C VAL A 40 5.21 14.64 0.73
N LEU A 41 6.41 14.64 0.13
CA LEU A 41 7.55 13.92 0.69
C LEU A 41 7.96 14.44 2.07
N TYR A 42 7.97 15.76 2.28
CA TYR A 42 8.28 16.36 3.57
C TYR A 42 7.22 16.04 4.63
N GLN A 43 5.95 16.02 4.25
CA GLN A 43 4.86 15.62 5.15
C GLN A 43 5.00 14.16 5.60
N ASP A 44 5.38 13.24 4.70
CA ASP A 44 5.67 11.85 5.05
C ASP A 44 6.79 11.77 6.10
N PHE A 45 7.90 12.49 5.90
CA PHE A 45 9.00 12.51 6.87
C PHE A 45 8.60 13.10 8.22
N GLU A 46 7.82 14.17 8.21
CA GLU A 46 7.36 14.81 9.43
C GLU A 46 6.37 13.92 10.20
N PHE A 47 5.53 13.16 9.49
CA PHE A 47 4.70 12.13 10.09
C PHE A 47 5.56 11.09 10.83
N TYR A 48 6.59 10.55 10.19
CA TYR A 48 7.49 9.59 10.84
C TYR A 48 8.21 10.20 12.04
N ARG A 49 8.71 11.44 11.92
CA ARG A 49 9.40 12.12 13.02
C ARG A 49 8.48 12.25 14.23
N ARG A 50 7.28 12.78 14.04
CA ARG A 50 6.28 12.94 15.13
C ARG A 50 5.93 11.60 15.75
N PHE A 51 5.61 10.60 14.94
CA PHE A 51 5.29 9.27 15.44
C PHE A 51 6.41 8.67 16.29
N MET A 52 7.66 8.80 15.86
CA MET A 52 8.83 8.23 16.55
C MET A 52 9.24 9.02 17.80
N GLN A 53 9.15 10.35 17.79
CA GLN A 53 9.62 11.21 18.88
C GLN A 53 8.54 11.52 19.91
N GLU A 54 7.32 11.74 19.45
CA GLU A 54 6.20 12.26 20.25
C GLU A 54 5.11 11.19 20.46
N GLY A 55 5.24 10.04 19.78
CA GLY A 55 4.35 8.88 19.92
C GLY A 55 3.08 8.94 19.05
N PRO A 56 2.23 7.91 19.10
CA PRO A 56 1.10 7.75 18.18
C PRO A 56 0.00 8.79 18.35
N ALA A 57 -0.11 9.45 19.50
CA ALA A 57 -1.09 10.51 19.73
C ALA A 57 -0.73 11.84 19.04
N SER A 58 0.52 11.99 18.59
CA SER A 58 1.03 13.20 17.92
C SER A 58 0.72 13.26 16.42
N VAL A 59 0.22 12.16 15.86
CA VAL A 59 -0.13 12.03 14.44
C VAL A 59 -1.65 11.90 14.26
N PRO A 60 -2.20 12.25 13.08
CA PRO A 60 -3.60 12.04 12.79
C PRO A 60 -4.02 10.58 13.05
N PRO A 61 -5.20 10.34 13.65
CA PRO A 61 -5.65 8.99 13.95
C PRO A 61 -5.87 8.21 12.65
N VAL A 62 -5.49 6.94 12.67
CA VAL A 62 -5.76 6.02 11.56
C VAL A 62 -7.26 5.77 11.49
N THR A 63 -7.91 6.30 10.47
CA THR A 63 -9.37 6.17 10.26
C THR A 63 -9.72 4.92 9.47
N GLU A 64 -8.76 4.33 8.76
CA GLU A 64 -8.98 3.21 7.87
C GLU A 64 -7.94 2.12 8.06
N PHE A 65 -8.42 0.89 8.20
CA PHE A 65 -7.59 -0.30 8.24
C PHE A 65 -7.88 -1.15 7.01
N LEU A 66 -6.85 -1.83 6.50
CA LEU A 66 -7.04 -2.82 5.44
C LEU A 66 -7.96 -3.92 5.96
N PRO A 67 -9.12 -4.15 5.33
CA PRO A 67 -10.04 -5.18 5.78
C PRO A 67 -9.39 -6.56 5.60
N LYS A 68 -9.48 -7.41 6.64
CA LYS A 68 -8.94 -8.78 6.62
C LYS A 68 -9.78 -9.76 5.81
N GLY A 69 -10.90 -9.33 5.22
CA GLY A 69 -11.84 -10.20 4.51
C GLY A 69 -12.51 -9.51 3.34
N ALA A 70 -13.38 -10.26 2.64
CA ALA A 70 -14.08 -9.78 1.45
C ALA A 70 -14.91 -8.53 1.76
N SER A 71 -14.67 -7.45 1.01
CA SER A 71 -15.37 -6.17 1.18
C SER A 71 -15.67 -5.55 -0.17
N LEU A 72 -16.96 -5.39 -0.47
CA LEU A 72 -17.41 -4.75 -1.70
C LEU A 72 -16.93 -3.29 -1.78
N ARG A 73 -17.02 -2.56 -0.67
CA ARG A 73 -16.52 -1.18 -0.57
C ARG A 73 -15.04 -1.09 -0.91
N ASN A 74 -14.22 -2.01 -0.38
CA ASN A 74 -12.79 -2.02 -0.67
C ASN A 74 -12.51 -2.42 -2.12
N SER A 75 -13.25 -3.38 -2.66
CA SER A 75 -13.12 -3.79 -4.06
C SER A 75 -13.52 -2.68 -5.03
N LEU A 76 -14.51 -1.85 -4.70
CA LEU A 76 -14.85 -0.66 -5.47
C LEU A 76 -13.75 0.40 -5.39
N ARG A 77 -13.19 0.65 -4.20
CA ARG A 77 -12.10 1.61 -4.02
C ARG A 77 -10.89 1.33 -4.91
N LEU A 78 -10.56 0.06 -5.16
CA LEU A 78 -9.45 -0.31 -6.06
C LEU A 78 -9.48 0.41 -7.41
N ASN A 79 -10.67 0.69 -7.96
CA ASN A 79 -10.79 1.37 -9.25
C ASN A 79 -11.35 2.79 -9.16
N PHE A 80 -12.03 3.15 -8.06
CA PHE A 80 -12.72 4.43 -7.94
C PHE A 80 -12.12 5.41 -6.93
N ASP A 81 -11.11 5.00 -6.16
CA ASP A 81 -10.43 5.91 -5.23
C ASP A 81 -9.75 7.06 -6.01
N GLY A 82 -9.91 8.29 -5.54
CA GLY A 82 -9.44 9.51 -6.23
C GLY A 82 -10.26 9.96 -7.45
N THR A 83 -11.35 9.25 -7.83
CA THR A 83 -12.19 9.67 -8.98
C THR A 83 -12.83 11.04 -8.76
N SER A 84 -13.15 11.40 -7.51
CA SER A 84 -13.67 12.74 -7.17
C SER A 84 -12.73 13.85 -7.59
N ASP A 85 -11.43 13.64 -7.42
CA ASP A 85 -10.39 14.63 -7.69
C ASP A 85 -10.14 14.73 -9.20
N LEU A 86 -10.27 13.61 -9.92
CA LEU A 86 -10.26 13.61 -11.38
C LEU A 86 -11.46 14.37 -11.96
N LEU A 87 -12.64 14.18 -11.39
CA LEU A 87 -13.85 14.87 -11.85
C LEU A 87 -13.84 16.37 -11.48
N SER A 88 -13.17 16.76 -10.40
CA SER A 88 -13.03 18.18 -10.01
C SER A 88 -12.02 18.95 -10.87
N SER A 89 -11.22 18.26 -11.70
CA SER A 89 -10.21 18.88 -12.59
C SER A 89 -10.77 19.85 -13.64
N GLY A 90 -12.08 19.82 -13.90
CA GLY A 90 -12.73 20.67 -14.93
C GLY A 90 -12.39 20.32 -16.38
N ASN A 91 -11.60 19.25 -16.61
CA ASN A 91 -11.19 18.84 -17.96
C ASN A 91 -12.23 17.87 -18.58
N PRO A 92 -12.88 18.24 -19.70
CA PRO A 92 -13.91 17.41 -20.32
C PRO A 92 -13.37 16.09 -20.88
N LEU A 93 -12.09 16.02 -21.27
CA LEU A 93 -11.47 14.79 -21.73
C LEU A 93 -11.30 13.79 -20.57
N VAL A 94 -10.90 14.28 -19.39
CA VAL A 94 -10.79 13.45 -18.18
C VAL A 94 -12.16 12.90 -17.80
N TRP A 95 -13.21 13.72 -17.88
CA TRP A 95 -14.59 13.28 -17.66
C TRP A 95 -15.01 12.16 -18.60
N LEU A 96 -14.71 12.28 -19.89
CA LEU A 96 -15.02 11.25 -20.88
C LEU A 96 -14.29 9.94 -20.59
N VAL A 97 -13.01 10.02 -20.22
CA VAL A 97 -12.21 8.84 -19.84
C VAL A 97 -12.80 8.16 -18.60
N VAL A 98 -13.14 8.93 -17.57
CA VAL A 98 -13.78 8.41 -16.35
C VAL A 98 -15.13 7.76 -16.68
N ALA A 99 -15.96 8.41 -17.50
CA ALA A 99 -17.28 7.90 -17.88
C ALA A 99 -17.19 6.56 -18.62
N VAL A 100 -16.33 6.48 -19.66
CA VAL A 100 -16.15 5.25 -20.44
C VAL A 100 -15.48 4.14 -19.61
N GLY A 101 -14.50 4.48 -18.78
CA GLY A 101 -13.77 3.53 -17.94
C GLY A 101 -14.57 3.01 -16.74
N SER A 102 -15.59 3.75 -16.29
CA SER A 102 -16.35 3.42 -15.08
C SER A 102 -17.06 2.07 -15.15
N LEU A 103 -17.64 1.71 -16.30
CA LEU A 103 -18.41 0.46 -16.42
C LEU A 103 -17.50 -0.78 -16.37
N PRO A 104 -16.40 -0.86 -17.15
CA PRO A 104 -15.41 -1.94 -16.99
C PRO A 104 -14.79 -1.99 -15.58
N ALA A 105 -14.45 -0.83 -15.01
CA ALA A 105 -13.90 -0.72 -13.66
C ALA A 105 -14.86 -1.29 -12.61
N PHE A 106 -16.15 -0.95 -12.71
CA PHE A 106 -17.19 -1.47 -11.83
C PHE A 106 -17.35 -2.98 -11.96
N ALA A 107 -17.40 -3.50 -13.20
CA ALA A 107 -17.48 -4.94 -13.45
C ALA A 107 -16.26 -5.68 -12.86
N GLN A 108 -15.05 -5.14 -13.04
CA GLN A 108 -13.83 -5.68 -12.45
C GLN A 108 -13.89 -5.69 -10.93
N SER A 109 -14.31 -4.58 -10.30
CA SER A 109 -14.48 -4.51 -8.83
C SER A 109 -15.48 -5.54 -8.31
N LEU A 110 -16.58 -5.77 -9.03
CA LEU A 110 -17.58 -6.76 -8.64
C LEU A 110 -17.05 -8.19 -8.78
N LEU A 111 -16.38 -8.51 -9.89
CA LEU A 111 -15.75 -9.81 -10.10
C LEU A 111 -14.65 -10.07 -9.06
N HIS A 112 -13.86 -9.05 -8.71
CA HIS A 112 -12.86 -9.15 -7.66
C HIS A 112 -13.50 -9.45 -6.30
N TRP A 113 -14.57 -8.75 -5.94
CA TRP A 113 -15.31 -9.02 -4.70
C TRP A 113 -15.89 -10.45 -4.67
N LEU A 114 -16.47 -10.91 -5.78
CA LEU A 114 -16.96 -12.28 -5.89
C LEU A 114 -15.83 -13.30 -5.75
N ALA A 115 -14.68 -13.06 -6.39
CA ALA A 115 -13.50 -13.91 -6.25
C ALA A 115 -13.04 -14.00 -4.79
N GLN A 116 -13.05 -12.89 -4.04
CA GLN A 116 -12.72 -12.90 -2.61
C GLN A 116 -13.71 -13.74 -1.78
N LEU A 117 -14.98 -13.83 -2.19
CA LEU A 117 -15.99 -14.64 -1.50
C LEU A 117 -15.90 -16.13 -1.85
N THR A 118 -15.57 -16.46 -3.10
CA THR A 118 -15.64 -17.83 -3.60
C THR A 118 -14.30 -18.56 -3.59
N CYS A 119 -13.19 -17.84 -3.72
CA CYS A 119 -11.87 -18.45 -3.72
C CYS A 119 -11.43 -18.75 -2.28
N ARG A 120 -10.91 -19.96 -2.06
CA ARG A 120 -10.25 -20.33 -0.79
C ARG A 120 -8.82 -19.82 -0.78
N GLU A 121 -8.34 -19.47 0.40
CA GLU A 121 -6.93 -19.19 0.62
C GLU A 121 -6.10 -20.41 0.18
N PRO A 122 -5.07 -20.23 -0.66
CA PRO A 122 -4.25 -21.34 -1.12
C PRO A 122 -3.51 -21.95 0.06
N VAL A 123 -3.80 -23.22 0.34
CA VAL A 123 -3.07 -23.99 1.36
C VAL A 123 -1.89 -24.66 0.69
N TRP A 124 -0.67 -24.31 1.11
CA TRP A 124 0.53 -25.01 0.64
C TRP A 124 0.44 -26.50 0.95
N PRO A 125 0.77 -27.38 0.00
CA PRO A 125 0.79 -28.81 0.25
C PRO A 125 1.93 -29.17 1.22
N ASP A 126 1.79 -30.27 1.94
CA ASP A 126 2.66 -30.61 3.07
C ASP A 126 4.13 -30.81 2.69
N ASN A 127 4.41 -31.15 1.44
CA ASN A 127 5.78 -31.24 0.92
C ASN A 127 6.47 -29.88 0.87
N ILE A 128 5.75 -28.81 0.49
CA ILE A 128 6.28 -27.44 0.45
C ILE A 128 6.46 -26.91 1.87
N LYS A 129 5.47 -27.13 2.76
CA LYS A 129 5.58 -26.75 4.17
C LYS A 129 6.81 -27.39 4.82
N ARG A 130 7.04 -28.68 4.60
CA ARG A 130 8.23 -29.38 5.13
C ARG A 130 9.54 -28.85 4.55
N ALA A 131 9.59 -28.52 3.26
CA ALA A 131 10.78 -27.94 2.64
C ALA A 131 11.11 -26.57 3.26
N CYS A 132 10.13 -25.68 3.38
CA CYS A 132 10.34 -24.36 3.98
C CYS A 132 10.71 -24.44 5.48
N SER A 133 10.13 -25.37 6.24
CA SER A 133 10.52 -25.57 7.64
C SER A 133 11.93 -26.15 7.79
N ALA A 134 12.38 -26.98 6.85
CA ALA A 134 13.73 -27.56 6.86
C ALA A 134 14.81 -26.51 6.50
N GLU A 135 14.54 -25.60 5.57
CA GLU A 135 15.42 -24.47 5.24
C GLU A 135 15.55 -23.47 6.41
N ALA A 136 14.45 -23.22 7.13
CA ALA A 136 14.50 -22.40 8.35
C ALA A 136 15.36 -23.04 9.46
N SER A 137 15.36 -24.37 9.58
CA SER A 137 16.21 -25.08 10.55
C SER A 137 17.69 -25.18 10.15
N THR A 138 18.02 -25.06 8.87
CA THR A 138 19.40 -25.21 8.36
C THR A 138 20.12 -23.88 8.18
N THR A 139 19.39 -22.76 8.19
CA THR A 139 19.97 -21.41 8.22
C THR A 139 20.35 -20.96 9.64
N GLY A 140 19.91 -21.70 10.67
CA GLY A 140 20.47 -21.64 12.01
C GLY A 140 21.67 -22.58 12.16
N LEU A 141 22.88 -22.03 11.98
CA LEU A 141 24.22 -22.65 12.15
C LEU A 141 24.69 -23.58 11.01
N PRO A 142 25.94 -23.35 10.53
CA PRO A 142 27.11 -23.74 11.33
C PRO A 142 28.22 -22.69 11.50
N ALA A 143 28.84 -22.82 12.68
CA ALA A 143 30.16 -22.36 13.17
C ALA A 143 30.40 -20.86 13.37
#